data_AF-A0A957CLJ1-F1
#
_entry.id   AF-A0A957CLJ1-F1
#
_cell.length_a   1.000
_cell.length_b   1.000
_cell.length_c   1.000
_cell.angle_alpha   90.00
_cell.angle_beta   90.00
_cell.angle_gamma   90.00
#
_symmetry.space_group_name_H-M   'P 1'
#
loop_
_entity.id
_entity.type
_entity.pdbx_description
1 polymer ?
#
loop_
_entity_poly.entity_id
_entity_poly.type
_entity_poly.pdbx_seq_one_letter_code
_entity_poly.pdbx_strand_id
1 'polypeptide(L)' 'MDLATVDKLLTTTRTVRKRLDLEKSVPRSIIEECLQIAVQAPTGSNAQGWHFLVITDAEKRARIGELYKQS' A
#
# COMPACT_ATOMS: atom_id res chain seq x y z
N MET A 1 -18.99 4.81 -13.50
CA MET A 1 -17.64 5.33 -13.80
C MET A 1 -17.43 5.21 -15.28
N ASP A 2 -16.94 6.25 -15.96
CA ASP A 2 -16.67 6.18 -17.40
C ASP A 2 -15.31 5.53 -17.69
N LEU A 3 -15.10 5.12 -18.94
CA LEU A 3 -13.85 4.49 -19.38
C LEU A 3 -12.65 5.43 -19.24
N ALA A 4 -12.84 6.72 -19.49
CA ALA A 4 -11.78 7.73 -19.38
C ALA A 4 -11.20 7.81 -17.95
N THR A 5 -12.05 7.64 -16.93
CA THR A 5 -11.63 7.60 -15.52
C THR A 5 -10.83 6.34 -15.23
N VAL A 6 -11.27 5.17 -15.70
CA VAL A 6 -10.53 3.90 -15.56
C VAL A 6 -9.14 4.03 -16.20
N ASP A 7 -9.09 4.48 -17.46
CA ASP A 7 -7.85 4.63 -18.22
C ASP A 7 -6.88 5.57 -17.51
N LYS A 8 -7.37 6.69 -16.99
CA LYS A 8 -6.55 7.63 -16.22
C LYS A 8 -5.96 6.95 -14.98
N LEU A 9 -6.76 6.25 -14.18
CA LEU A 9 -6.27 5.59 -12.96
C LEU A 9 -5.19 4.54 -13.26
N LEU A 10 -5.43 3.69 -14.28
CA LEU A 10 -4.50 2.62 -14.66
C LEU A 10 -3.22 3.16 -15.31
N THR A 11 -3.30 4.25 -16.10
CA THR A 11 -2.14 4.81 -16.81
C THR A 11 -1.34 5.83 -16.00
N THR A 12 -1.84 6.32 -14.86
CA THR A 12 -1.14 7.31 -14.02
C THR A 12 -0.63 6.76 -12.69
N THR A 13 -1.11 5.60 -12.24
CA THR A 13 -0.53 4.93 -11.06
C THR A 13 0.92 4.56 -11.38
N ARG A 14 1.88 5.12 -10.63
CA ARG A 14 3.32 4.93 -10.81
C ARG A 14 3.95 4.51 -9.49
N THR A 15 5.01 3.71 -9.54
CA THR A 15 5.87 3.49 -8.38
C THR A 15 6.57 4.80 -8.00
N VAL A 16 6.25 5.36 -6.84
CA VAL A 16 6.88 6.60 -6.34
C VAL A 16 8.08 6.24 -5.46
N ARG A 17 9.28 6.70 -5.84
CA ARG A 17 10.53 6.39 -5.11
C ARG A 17 11.28 7.58 -4.52
N LYS A 18 11.08 8.80 -5.03
CA LYS A 18 11.88 10.00 -4.68
C LYS A 18 11.07 11.25 -4.29
N ARG A 19 9.75 11.23 -4.43
CA ARG A 19 8.89 12.43 -4.30
C ARG A 19 7.78 12.26 -3.25
N LEU A 20 8.05 11.46 -2.23
CA LEU A 20 7.14 11.34 -1.10
C LEU A 20 7.51 12.38 -0.04
N ASP A 21 6.49 13.01 0.52
CA ASP A 21 6.61 13.72 1.79
C ASP A 21 6.68 12.67 2.90
N LEU A 22 7.88 12.46 3.46
CA LEU A 22 8.14 11.40 4.45
C LEU A 22 7.75 11.81 5.88
N GLU A 23 7.55 13.11 6.11
CA GLU A 23 7.16 13.66 7.41
C GLU A 23 5.64 13.67 7.60
N LYS A 24 4.89 13.67 6.49
CA LYS A 24 3.43 13.58 6.53
C LYS A 24 2.97 12.19 6.98
N SER A 25 2.33 12.15 8.15
CA SER A 25 1.67 10.94 8.63
C SER A 25 0.46 10.58 7.77
N VAL A 26 0.25 9.27 7.56
CA VAL A 26 -0.94 8.75 6.88
C VAL A 26 -2.01 8.49 7.94
N PRO A 27 -3.21 9.10 7.84
CA PRO A 27 -4.30 8.84 8.77
C PRO A 27 -4.69 7.36 8.75
N ARG A 28 -5.00 6.82 9.94
CA ARG A 28 -5.37 5.40 10.08
C ARG A 28 -6.56 5.01 9.20
N SER A 29 -7.56 5.88 9.09
CA SER A 29 -8.76 5.65 8.27
C SER A 29 -8.43 5.38 6.80
N ILE A 30 -7.44 6.08 6.25
CA ILE A 30 -6.99 5.87 4.87
C ILE A 30 -6.35 4.49 4.71
N ILE A 31 -5.57 4.04 5.70
CA ILE A 31 -4.97 2.70 5.69
C ILE A 31 -6.08 1.65 5.72
N GLU A 32 -7.07 1.83 6.59
CA GLU A 32 -8.20 0.91 6.72
C GLU A 32 -9.03 0.83 5.44
N GLU A 33 -9.31 1.97 4.78
CA GLU A 33 -9.97 2.01 3.47
C GLU A 33 -9.18 1.24 2.40
N CYS A 34 -7.86 1.44 2.32
CA CYS A 34 -7.00 0.67 1.42
C CYS A 34 -7.08 -0.84 1.70
N LEU A 35 -7.12 -1.26 2.96
CA LEU A 35 -7.25 -2.68 3.32
C LEU A 35 -8.62 -3.25 2.95
N GLN A 36 -9.70 -2.48 3.11
CA GLN A 36 -11.04 -2.89 2.68
C GLN A 36 -11.12 -3.11 1.16
N ILE A 37 -10.38 -2.32 0.38
CA ILE A 37 -10.24 -2.53 -1.06
C ILE A 37 -9.38 -3.77 -1.34
N ALA A 38 -8.26 -3.94 -0.63
CA ALA A 38 -7.32 -5.04 -0.87
C ALA A 38 -7.96 -6.42 -0.65
N VAL A 39 -8.86 -6.57 0.33
CA VAL A 39 -9.55 -7.84 0.60
C VAL A 39 -10.56 -8.25 -0.49
N GLN A 40 -10.89 -7.36 -1.44
CA GLN A 40 -11.71 -7.71 -2.60
C GLN A 40 -10.93 -8.52 -3.65
N ALA A 41 -9.61 -8.64 -3.51
CA ALA A 41 -8.79 -9.42 -4.43
C ALA A 41 -9.18 -10.91 -4.36
N PRO A 42 -9.35 -11.60 -5.51
CA PRO A 42 -9.71 -13.00 -5.52
C PRO A 42 -8.55 -13.87 -5.02
N THR A 43 -8.87 -14.97 -4.35
CA THR A 43 -7.91 -16.02 -3.98
C THR A 43 -8.45 -17.39 -4.38
N GLY A 44 -7.55 -18.32 -4.69
CA GLY A 44 -7.91 -19.71 -4.95
C GLY A 44 -8.71 -20.27 -3.78
N SER A 45 -9.89 -20.84 -4.06
CA SER A 45 -10.83 -21.36 -3.07
C SER A 45 -11.21 -20.36 -1.97
N ASN A 46 -11.10 -19.05 -2.23
CA ASN A 46 -11.29 -18.00 -1.23
C ASN A 46 -10.42 -18.16 0.03
N ALA A 47 -9.22 -18.74 -0.10
CA ALA A 47 -8.37 -19.05 1.04
C ALA A 47 -7.90 -17.82 1.83
N GLN A 48 -7.83 -16.64 1.18
CA GLN A 48 -7.48 -15.36 1.82
C GLN A 48 -6.21 -15.44 2.71
N GLY A 49 -5.20 -16.22 2.28
CA GLY A 49 -4.00 -16.54 3.06
C GLY A 49 -3.00 -15.38 3.28
N TRP A 50 -3.45 -14.14 3.13
CA TRP A 50 -2.66 -12.94 3.34
C TRP A 50 -2.79 -12.42 4.78
N HIS A 51 -1.69 -11.86 5.27
CA HIS A 51 -1.66 -11.06 6.49
C HIS A 51 -1.11 -9.68 6.18
N PHE A 52 -1.82 -8.64 6.60
CA PHE A 52 -1.38 -7.27 6.44
C PHE A 52 -0.74 -6.79 7.74
N LEU A 53 0.53 -6.38 7.66
CA LEU A 53 1.24 -5.75 8.78
C LEU A 53 1.29 -4.24 8.53
N VAL A 54 0.65 -3.47 9.40
CA VAL A 54 0.67 -1.99 9.34
C VAL A 54 1.71 -1.47 10.33
N ILE A 55 2.78 -0.86 9.80
CA ILE A 55 3.93 -0.40 10.59
C ILE A 55 3.97 1.13 10.58
N THR A 56 3.33 1.75 11.57
CA THR A 56 3.29 3.21 11.72
C THR A 56 4.50 3.77 12.48
N ASP A 57 5.09 2.98 13.36
CA ASP A 57 6.28 3.34 14.13
C ASP A 57 7.50 3.58 13.22
N ALA A 58 8.08 4.79 13.30
CA ALA A 58 9.13 5.23 12.40
C ALA A 58 10.44 4.44 12.60
N GLU A 59 10.79 4.11 13.84
CA GLU A 59 12.03 3.38 14.14
C GLU A 59 11.96 1.92 13.67
N LYS A 60 10.83 1.23 13.86
CA LYS A 60 10.61 -0.11 13.32
C LYS A 60 10.67 -0.10 11.80
N ARG A 61 10.03 0.88 11.14
CA ARG A 61 10.06 1.03 9.68
C ARG A 61 11.49 1.24 9.17
N ALA A 62 12.27 2.09 9.84
CA ALA A 62 13.68 2.32 9.49
C ALA A 62 14.52 1.04 9.60
N ARG A 63 14.39 0.29 10.71
CA ARG A 63 15.11 -0.98 10.90
C ARG A 63 14.82 -2.02 9.83
N ILE A 64 13.55 -2.14 9.41
CA ILE A 64 13.16 -3.03 8.30
C ILE A 64 13.80 -2.56 6.99
N GLY A 65 13.85 -1.24 6.76
CA GLY A 65 14.54 -0.65 5.62
C GLY A 65 16.03 -1.00 5.55
N GLU A 66 16.73 -1.04 6.68
CA GLU A 66 18.14 -1.46 6.72
C GLU A 66 18.32 -2.94 6.38
N LEU A 67 17.44 -3.83 6.88
CA LEU A 67 17.47 -5.25 6.51
C LEU A 67 17.22 -5.45 5.02
N TYR A 68 16.27 -4.72 4.44
CA TYR A 68 15.96 -4.79 3.00
C TYR A 68 17.17 -4.43 2.13
N LYS A 69 18.01 -3.47 2.53
CA LYS A 69 19.22 -3.06 1.78
C LYS A 69 20.32 -4.12 1.76
N GLN A 70 20.28 -5.10 2.67
CA GLN A 70 21.30 -6.16 2.78
C GLN A 70 20.99 -7.37 1.88
N SER A 71 19.80 -7.42 1.27
CA SER A 71 19.34 -8.52 0.41
C SER A 71 19.68 -8.29 -1.06
#